data_AF-A0A1C7MY11-F1
#
_entry.id   AF-A0A1C7MY11-F1
#
_cell.length_a   1.000
_cell.length_b   1.000
_cell.length_c   1.000
_cell.angle_alpha   90.00
_cell.angle_beta   90.00
_cell.angle_gamma   90.00
#
_symmetry.space_group_name_H-M   'P 1'
#
loop_
_entity.id
_entity.type
_entity.pdbx_description
1 polymer ?
#
loop_
_entity_poly.entity_id
_entity_poly.type
_entity_poly.pdbx_seq_one_letter_code
_entity_poly.pdbx_strand_id
1 'polypeptide(L)'
;MTSEDKMADKNEVLASQLQKILKAQDTRMELYKEFDILDNMIDFTFKLHRAFNDYLNGKCPAEQYHSICKIVTEGFQDVSVEIQAIEKEISDAVIAGMIRALQNVEKEKLAKTAKIQILTIQAKESDKDFDETINEYKQELNQINEKIYEVWDEIREEMHIYMYV
;
A
#
# COMPACT_ATOMS: atom_id res chain seq x y z
N MET A 1 26.82 -16.84 28.47
CA MET A 1 26.44 -16.26 27.17
C MET A 1 27.57 -15.43 26.65
N THR A 2 28.25 -15.95 25.64
CA THR A 2 29.31 -15.24 24.91
C THR A 2 28.70 -14.14 24.04
N SER A 3 29.53 -13.25 23.49
CA SER A 3 29.07 -12.22 22.55
C SER A 3 28.47 -12.83 21.27
N GLU A 4 28.89 -14.04 20.91
CA GLU A 4 28.40 -14.79 19.76
C GLU A 4 26.99 -15.34 19.99
N ASP A 5 26.71 -15.91 21.17
CA ASP A 5 25.34 -16.34 21.54
C ASP A 5 24.34 -15.18 21.47
N LYS A 6 24.75 -13.98 21.90
CA LYS A 6 23.90 -12.79 21.89
C LYS A 6 23.67 -12.21 20.49
N MET A 7 24.56 -12.47 19.53
CA MET A 7 24.37 -12.04 18.14
C MET A 7 23.49 -13.03 17.38
N ALA A 8 23.67 -14.33 17.59
CA ALA A 8 22.82 -15.36 16.99
C ALA A 8 21.34 -15.18 17.42
N ASP A 9 21.10 -14.95 18.70
CA ASP A 9 19.75 -14.76 19.27
C ASP A 9 19.07 -13.48 18.73
N LYS A 10 19.85 -12.41 18.48
CA LYS A 10 19.35 -11.18 17.84
C LYS A 10 19.02 -11.37 16.37
N ASN A 11 19.84 -12.12 15.64
CA ASN A 11 19.60 -12.41 14.23
C ASN A 11 18.36 -13.30 14.05
N GLU A 12 18.14 -14.27 14.94
CA GLU A 12 16.95 -15.13 14.91
C GLU A 12 15.66 -14.34 15.19
N VAL A 13 15.69 -13.42 16.16
CA VAL A 13 14.57 -12.51 16.43
C VAL A 13 14.29 -11.59 15.23
N LEU A 14 15.33 -11.03 14.62
CA LEU A 14 15.20 -10.16 13.45
C LEU A 14 14.60 -10.93 12.25
N ALA A 15 15.09 -12.14 11.96
CA ALA A 15 14.57 -12.98 10.89
C ALA A 15 13.07 -13.30 11.09
N SER A 16 12.65 -13.59 12.32
CA SER A 16 11.24 -13.82 12.67
C SER A 16 10.37 -12.57 12.45
N GLN A 17 10.87 -11.39 12.80
CA GLN A 17 10.19 -10.12 12.56
C GLN A 17 10.05 -9.84 11.06
N LEU A 18 11.13 -10.04 10.29
CA LEU A 18 11.13 -9.85 8.83
C LEU A 18 10.15 -10.78 8.12
N GLN A 19 10.02 -12.05 8.56
CA GLN A 19 9.01 -12.95 8.02
C GLN A 19 7.57 -12.49 8.28
N LYS A 20 7.29 -11.90 9.44
CA LYS A 20 5.96 -11.32 9.73
C LYS A 20 5.67 -10.14 8.81
N ILE A 21 6.68 -9.31 8.54
CA ILE A 21 6.55 -8.16 7.62
C ILE A 21 6.28 -8.64 6.21
N LEU A 22 7.06 -9.62 5.72
CA LEU A 22 6.83 -10.25 4.42
C LEU A 22 5.41 -10.77 4.30
N LYS A 23 4.91 -11.48 5.31
CA LYS A 23 3.54 -12.03 5.28
C LYS A 23 2.47 -10.94 5.32
N ALA A 24 2.62 -9.94 6.17
CA ALA A 24 1.71 -8.79 6.24
C ALA A 24 1.73 -8.02 4.90
N GLN A 25 2.91 -7.95 4.28
CA GLN A 25 3.07 -7.32 3.00
C GLN A 25 2.52 -8.10 1.83
N ASP A 26 2.72 -9.40 1.80
CA ASP A 26 2.10 -10.28 0.83
C ASP A 26 0.58 -10.22 0.98
N THR A 27 0.05 -10.12 2.19
CA THR A 27 -1.39 -9.90 2.41
C THR A 27 -1.83 -8.54 1.86
N ARG A 28 -1.06 -7.47 2.10
CA ARG A 28 -1.31 -6.15 1.51
C ARG A 28 -1.22 -6.19 -0.02
N MET A 29 -0.30 -6.98 -0.58
CA MET A 29 -0.16 -7.23 -2.01
C MET A 29 -1.22 -8.17 -2.59
N GLU A 30 -1.78 -9.08 -1.82
CA GLU A 30 -2.91 -9.94 -2.20
C GLU A 30 -4.20 -9.13 -2.21
N LEU A 31 -4.36 -8.20 -1.27
CA LEU A 31 -5.37 -7.15 -1.38
C LEU A 31 -5.17 -6.27 -2.63
N TYR A 32 -3.95 -6.25 -3.19
CA TYR A 32 -3.64 -5.68 -4.50
C TYR A 32 -3.85 -6.65 -5.71
N LYS A 33 -4.28 -7.92 -5.57
CA LYS A 33 -4.12 -8.99 -6.61
C LYS A 33 -5.35 -9.83 -7.06
N GLU A 34 -6.58 -9.57 -6.63
CA GLU A 34 -7.76 -10.30 -7.17
C GLU A 34 -8.43 -9.69 -8.43
N PHE A 35 -7.74 -9.61 -9.57
CA PHE A 35 -7.84 -10.50 -10.76
C PHE A 35 -7.22 -9.82 -12.00
N ASP A 36 -6.27 -10.53 -12.60
CA ASP A 36 -5.42 -10.11 -13.71
C ASP A 36 -6.14 -10.16 -15.07
N ILE A 37 -6.38 -9.02 -15.74
CA ILE A 37 -6.38 -8.86 -17.21
C ILE A 37 -5.95 -7.42 -17.58
N LEU A 38 -4.68 -7.27 -17.94
CA LEU A 38 -4.11 -6.25 -18.84
C LEU A 38 -4.57 -4.78 -18.67
N ASP A 39 -3.98 -4.08 -17.71
CA ASP A 39 -3.21 -2.83 -17.93
C ASP A 39 -2.64 -2.37 -16.59
N ASN A 40 -1.45 -1.77 -16.60
CA ASN A 40 -0.63 -1.45 -15.43
C ASN A 40 -1.33 -0.53 -14.38
N MET A 41 -2.18 -1.09 -13.52
CA MET A 41 -2.61 -0.43 -12.28
C MET A 41 -3.04 -1.45 -11.21
N ILE A 42 -2.24 -1.47 -10.15
CA ILE A 42 -2.29 -2.31 -8.94
C ILE A 42 -3.70 -2.37 -8.30
N ASP A 43 -4.17 -3.58 -7.94
CA ASP A 43 -5.58 -4.00 -7.97
C ASP A 43 -6.39 -3.83 -6.66
N PHE A 44 -5.84 -3.16 -5.65
CA PHE A 44 -6.62 -2.57 -4.54
C PHE A 44 -7.36 -1.31 -4.98
N THR A 45 -6.75 -0.59 -5.94
CA THR A 45 -7.43 0.46 -6.67
C THR A 45 -8.58 -0.13 -7.47
N PHE A 46 -8.61 -1.44 -7.80
CA PHE A 46 -9.64 -2.08 -8.63
C PHE A 46 -10.97 -2.29 -7.91
N LYS A 47 -11.02 -2.79 -6.66
CA LYS A 47 -12.31 -2.88 -5.91
C LYS A 47 -12.93 -1.50 -5.71
N LEU A 48 -12.11 -0.50 -5.36
CA LEU A 48 -12.57 0.89 -5.27
C LEU A 48 -12.90 1.47 -6.65
N HIS A 49 -12.10 1.22 -7.70
CA HIS A 49 -12.35 1.67 -9.08
C HIS A 49 -13.61 1.04 -9.64
N ARG A 50 -13.87 -0.22 -9.34
CA ARG A 50 -15.04 -0.94 -9.79
C ARG A 50 -16.28 -0.39 -9.10
N ALA A 51 -16.24 -0.25 -7.78
CA ALA A 51 -17.32 0.39 -7.03
C ALA A 51 -17.54 1.83 -7.50
N PHE A 52 -16.47 2.56 -7.79
CA PHE A 52 -16.46 3.91 -8.32
C PHE A 52 -17.04 3.98 -9.74
N ASN A 53 -16.60 3.13 -10.65
CA ASN A 53 -17.11 3.03 -12.02
C ASN A 53 -18.57 2.57 -12.01
N ASP A 54 -18.95 1.61 -11.17
CA ASP A 54 -20.33 1.19 -11.03
C ASP A 54 -21.18 2.35 -10.47
N TYR A 55 -20.65 3.16 -9.55
CA TYR A 55 -21.30 4.38 -9.05
C TYR A 55 -21.45 5.43 -10.16
N LEU A 56 -20.38 5.71 -10.90
CA LEU A 56 -20.41 6.63 -12.04
C LEU A 56 -21.34 6.14 -13.16
N ASN A 57 -21.55 4.84 -13.32
CA ASN A 57 -22.45 4.28 -14.31
C ASN A 57 -23.87 4.03 -13.77
N GLY A 58 -24.18 4.46 -12.54
CA GLY A 58 -25.50 4.28 -11.91
C GLY A 58 -25.85 2.83 -11.57
N LYS A 59 -24.87 1.91 -11.60
CA LYS A 59 -24.98 0.50 -11.24
C LYS A 59 -24.76 0.23 -9.74
N CYS A 60 -24.18 1.19 -9.02
CA CYS A 60 -23.95 1.15 -7.59
C CYS A 60 -24.56 2.38 -6.91
N PRO A 61 -25.52 2.23 -5.98
CA PRO A 61 -26.05 3.33 -5.18
C PRO A 61 -24.96 4.01 -4.34
N ALA A 62 -25.14 5.30 -4.03
CA ALA A 62 -24.18 6.08 -3.23
C ALA A 62 -23.88 5.43 -1.87
N GLU A 63 -24.89 4.88 -1.20
CA GLU A 63 -24.75 4.19 0.10
C GLU A 63 -23.86 2.95 -0.01
N GLN A 64 -24.01 2.18 -1.09
CA GLN A 64 -23.20 0.99 -1.34
C GLN A 64 -21.76 1.37 -1.68
N TYR A 65 -21.55 2.40 -2.50
CA TYR A 65 -20.22 2.94 -2.78
C TYR A 65 -19.52 3.43 -1.50
N HIS A 66 -20.23 4.20 -0.67
CA HIS A 66 -19.70 4.69 0.61
C HIS A 66 -19.33 3.54 1.56
N SER A 67 -20.17 2.49 1.64
CA SER A 67 -19.89 1.30 2.44
C SER A 67 -18.62 0.60 1.97
N ILE A 68 -18.42 0.44 0.67
CA ILE A 68 -17.20 -0.15 0.10
C ILE A 68 -15.98 0.72 0.43
N CYS A 69 -16.05 2.03 0.24
CA CYS A 69 -14.97 2.95 0.61
C CYS A 69 -14.60 2.85 2.09
N LYS A 70 -15.60 2.72 2.97
CA LYS A 70 -15.38 2.56 4.41
C LYS A 70 -14.66 1.25 4.74
N ILE A 71 -15.19 0.10 4.29
CA ILE A 71 -14.60 -1.23 4.52
C ILE A 71 -13.14 -1.25 4.08
N VAL A 72 -12.89 -0.68 2.91
CA VAL A 72 -11.57 -0.67 2.30
C VAL A 72 -10.60 0.25 3.05
N THR A 73 -11.07 1.41 3.52
CA THR A 73 -10.26 2.33 4.35
C THR A 73 -9.93 1.71 5.70
N GLU A 74 -10.89 1.04 6.34
CA GLU A 74 -10.69 0.34 7.61
C GLU A 74 -9.67 -0.79 7.47
N GLY A 75 -9.79 -1.62 6.43
CA GLY A 75 -8.82 -2.69 6.16
C GLY A 75 -7.39 -2.17 5.93
N PHE A 76 -7.22 -1.03 5.25
CA PHE A 76 -5.90 -0.40 5.11
C PHE A 76 -5.35 0.10 6.43
N GLN A 77 -6.22 0.69 7.26
CA GLN A 77 -5.83 1.20 8.56
C GLN A 77 -5.37 0.05 9.47
N ASP A 78 -6.08 -1.07 9.47
CA ASP A 78 -5.72 -2.25 10.27
C ASP A 78 -4.35 -2.80 9.88
N VAL A 79 -4.11 -3.01 8.58
CA VAL A 79 -2.82 -3.47 8.07
C VAL A 79 -1.70 -2.46 8.36
N SER A 80 -1.98 -1.16 8.22
CA SER A 80 -1.00 -0.11 8.54
C SER A 80 -0.61 -0.12 10.01
N VAL A 81 -1.58 -0.31 10.91
CA VAL A 81 -1.32 -0.42 12.36
C VAL A 81 -0.51 -1.67 12.68
N GLU A 82 -0.80 -2.80 12.04
CA GLU A 82 -0.03 -4.03 12.21
C GLU A 82 1.43 -3.84 11.78
N ILE A 83 1.67 -3.26 10.60
CA ILE A 83 3.03 -3.01 10.12
C ILE A 83 3.75 -2.00 11.02
N GLN A 84 3.09 -0.97 11.55
CA GLN A 84 3.69 -0.04 12.52
C GLN A 84 4.03 -0.70 13.85
N ALA A 85 3.22 -1.66 14.30
CA ALA A 85 3.52 -2.41 15.51
C ALA A 85 4.80 -3.23 15.30
N ILE A 86 4.91 -3.92 14.16
CA ILE A 86 6.08 -4.72 13.83
C ILE A 86 7.32 -3.82 13.63
N GLU A 87 7.19 -2.71 12.91
CA GLU A 87 8.25 -1.72 12.69
C GLU A 87 8.89 -1.24 14.00
N LYS A 88 8.08 -0.99 15.04
CA LYS A 88 8.58 -0.54 16.36
C LYS A 88 9.40 -1.59 17.09
N GLU A 89 9.23 -2.86 16.76
CA GLU A 89 9.96 -3.97 17.37
C GLU A 89 11.27 -4.28 16.63
N ILE A 90 11.46 -3.75 15.43
CA ILE A 90 12.67 -3.95 14.62
C ILE A 90 13.83 -3.17 15.25
N SER A 91 14.88 -3.90 15.62
CA SER A 91 16.08 -3.31 16.20
C SER A 91 17.01 -2.67 15.18
N ASP A 92 16.90 -3.05 13.90
CA ASP A 92 17.65 -2.48 12.79
C ASP A 92 17.02 -1.17 12.31
N ALA A 93 17.73 -0.06 12.52
CA ALA A 93 17.26 1.28 12.16
C ALA A 93 17.14 1.51 10.64
N VAL A 94 17.91 0.79 9.82
CA VAL A 94 17.87 0.88 8.36
C VAL A 94 16.59 0.22 7.86
N ILE A 95 16.34 -1.03 8.27
CA ILE A 95 15.13 -1.78 7.91
C ILE A 95 13.87 -1.06 8.41
N ALA A 96 13.86 -0.62 9.68
CA ALA A 96 12.74 0.15 10.22
C ALA A 96 12.50 1.45 9.44
N GLY A 97 13.58 2.13 9.03
CA GLY A 97 13.53 3.32 8.18
C GLY A 97 12.91 3.06 6.81
N MET A 98 13.30 1.96 6.15
CA MET A 98 12.76 1.56 4.85
C MET A 98 11.28 1.19 4.93
N ILE A 99 10.86 0.45 5.97
CA ILE A 99 9.45 0.11 6.19
C ILE A 99 8.61 1.37 6.42
N ARG A 100 9.13 2.32 7.19
CA ARG A 100 8.47 3.61 7.40
C ARG A 100 8.38 4.41 6.10
N ALA A 101 9.42 4.38 5.27
CA ALA A 101 9.39 5.00 3.95
C ALA A 101 8.30 4.37 3.08
N LEU A 102 8.20 3.03 3.06
CA LEU A 102 7.17 2.30 2.32
C LEU A 102 5.75 2.68 2.76
N GLN A 103 5.50 2.74 4.07
CA GLN A 103 4.21 3.18 4.59
C GLN A 103 3.85 4.61 4.18
N ASN A 104 4.84 5.52 4.16
CA ASN A 104 4.60 6.91 3.76
C ASN A 104 4.24 7.01 2.28
N VAL A 105 4.92 6.26 1.41
CA VAL A 105 4.63 6.25 -0.03
C VAL A 105 3.25 5.64 -0.30
N GLU A 106 2.87 4.59 0.41
CA GLU A 106 1.52 4.02 0.27
C GLU A 106 0.40 4.94 0.78
N LYS A 107 0.66 5.69 1.87
CA LYS A 107 -0.26 6.72 2.33
C LYS A 107 -0.44 7.82 1.28
N GLU A 108 0.63 8.18 0.59
CA GLU A 108 0.57 9.13 -0.53
C GLU A 108 -0.28 8.59 -1.68
N LYS A 109 -0.08 7.32 -2.06
CA LYS A 109 -0.89 6.62 -3.07
C LYS A 109 -2.38 6.70 -2.75
N LEU A 110 -2.75 6.41 -1.50
CA LEU A 110 -4.14 6.47 -1.05
C LEU A 110 -4.73 7.88 -1.16
N ALA A 111 -3.99 8.89 -0.69
CA ALA A 111 -4.43 10.28 -0.75
C ALA A 111 -4.65 10.75 -2.20
N LYS A 112 -3.75 10.39 -3.13
CA LYS A 112 -3.85 10.76 -4.55
C LYS A 112 -5.01 10.04 -5.23
N THR A 113 -5.21 8.76 -4.92
CA THR A 113 -6.37 7.97 -5.41
C THR A 113 -7.70 8.60 -5.00
N ALA A 114 -7.83 8.99 -3.72
CA ALA A 114 -9.03 9.66 -3.22
C ALA A 114 -9.27 11.02 -3.91
N LYS A 115 -8.21 11.81 -4.14
CA LYS A 115 -8.31 13.09 -4.86
C LYS A 115 -8.82 12.93 -6.28
N ILE A 116 -8.31 11.95 -7.03
CA ILE A 116 -8.79 11.66 -8.39
C ILE A 116 -10.29 11.34 -8.38
N GLN A 117 -10.75 10.51 -7.45
CA GLN A 117 -12.15 10.13 -7.36
C GLN A 117 -13.05 11.31 -7.01
N ILE A 118 -12.64 12.16 -6.06
CA ILE A 118 -13.37 13.37 -5.70
C ILE A 118 -13.49 14.30 -6.91
N LEU A 119 -12.38 14.57 -7.60
CA LEU A 119 -12.38 15.45 -8.77
C LEU A 119 -13.21 14.88 -9.92
N THR A 120 -13.16 13.58 -10.13
CA THR A 120 -13.95 12.91 -11.18
C THR A 120 -15.45 12.94 -10.87
N ILE A 121 -15.86 12.80 -9.60
CA ILE A 121 -17.26 13.00 -9.20
C ILE A 121 -17.67 14.45 -9.43
N GLN A 122 -16.84 15.41 -9.01
CA GLN A 122 -17.12 16.83 -9.20
C GLN A 122 -17.20 17.23 -10.68
N ALA A 123 -16.35 16.68 -11.54
CA ALA A 123 -16.39 16.87 -13.00
C ALA A 123 -17.69 16.32 -13.60
N LYS A 124 -18.25 15.26 -13.01
CA LYS A 124 -19.51 14.69 -13.47
C LYS A 124 -20.74 15.44 -12.95
N GLU A 125 -20.67 15.98 -11.74
CA GLU A 125 -21.76 16.71 -11.09
C GLU A 125 -21.78 18.22 -11.43
N SER A 126 -20.72 18.75 -12.04
CA SER A 126 -20.60 20.16 -12.43
C SER A 126 -20.00 20.31 -13.82
N ASP A 127 -20.30 21.41 -14.53
CA ASP A 127 -19.67 21.74 -15.84
C ASP A 127 -18.19 22.19 -15.72
N LYS A 128 -17.49 21.79 -14.65
CA LYS A 128 -16.09 22.14 -14.44
C LYS A 128 -15.18 21.09 -15.06
N ASP A 129 -14.25 21.54 -15.89
CA ASP A 129 -13.18 20.71 -16.42
C ASP A 129 -12.07 20.54 -15.37
N PHE A 130 -11.81 19.28 -15.01
CA PHE A 130 -10.73 18.88 -14.11
C PHE A 130 -9.76 17.90 -14.79
N ASP A 131 -9.88 17.69 -16.10
CA ASP A 131 -9.18 16.61 -16.82
C ASP A 131 -7.66 16.73 -16.75
N GLU A 132 -7.13 17.96 -16.81
CA GLU A 132 -5.70 18.23 -16.69
C GLU A 132 -5.19 17.84 -15.30
N THR A 133 -5.83 18.32 -14.23
CA THR A 133 -5.48 18.00 -12.83
C THR A 133 -5.65 16.51 -12.53
N ILE A 134 -6.68 15.87 -13.08
CA ILE A 134 -6.87 14.41 -12.95
C ILE A 134 -5.72 13.67 -13.62
N ASN A 135 -5.27 14.10 -14.80
CA ASN A 135 -4.15 13.48 -15.49
C ASN A 135 -2.82 13.69 -14.76
N GLU A 136 -2.57 14.86 -14.18
CA GLU A 136 -1.41 15.11 -13.33
C GLU A 136 -1.38 14.11 -12.15
N TYR A 137 -2.49 13.97 -11.43
CA TYR A 137 -2.57 13.01 -10.31
C TYR A 137 -2.39 11.56 -10.75
N LYS A 138 -2.83 11.18 -11.97
CA LYS A 138 -2.59 9.84 -12.53
C LYS A 138 -1.10 9.60 -12.83
N GLN A 139 -0.41 10.60 -13.37
CA GLN A 139 1.04 10.51 -13.62
C GLN A 139 1.82 10.39 -12.31
N GLU A 140 1.46 11.18 -11.30
CA GLU A 140 2.06 11.08 -9.96
C GLU A 140 1.79 9.70 -9.32
N LEU A 141 0.59 9.13 -9.51
CA LEU A 141 0.29 7.78 -9.02
C LEU A 141 1.19 6.71 -9.65
N ASN A 142 1.55 6.85 -10.93
CA ASN A 142 2.48 5.92 -11.57
C ASN A 142 3.88 6.01 -10.94
N GLN A 143 4.38 7.23 -10.70
CA GLN A 143 5.66 7.44 -10.02
C GLN A 143 5.65 6.89 -8.58
N ILE A 144 4.54 7.07 -7.86
CA ILE A 144 4.36 6.52 -6.52
C ILE A 144 4.38 4.98 -6.55
N ASN A 145 3.78 4.35 -7.57
CA ASN A 145 3.81 2.90 -7.73
C ASN A 145 5.23 2.38 -7.98
N GLU A 146 5.98 3.01 -8.87
CA GLU A 146 7.39 2.67 -9.13
C GLU A 146 8.19 2.74 -7.83
N LYS A 147 8.03 3.82 -7.07
CA LYS A 147 8.70 4.00 -5.78
C LYS A 147 8.30 2.97 -4.73
N ILE A 148 7.05 2.49 -4.71
CA ILE A 148 6.62 1.39 -3.84
C ILE A 148 7.39 0.12 -4.19
N TYR A 149 7.52 -0.19 -5.49
CA TYR A 149 8.26 -1.38 -5.93
C TYR A 149 9.74 -1.29 -5.61
N GLU A 150 10.37 -0.14 -5.86
CA GLU A 150 11.79 0.09 -5.53
C GLU A 150 12.06 -0.13 -4.04
N VAL A 151 11.33 0.56 -3.17
CA VAL A 151 11.50 0.42 -1.71
C VAL A 151 11.19 -1.00 -1.24
N TRP A 152 10.23 -1.67 -1.88
CA TRP A 152 9.89 -3.04 -1.55
C TRP A 152 10.96 -4.06 -1.98
N ASP A 153 11.60 -3.85 -3.12
CA ASP A 153 12.74 -4.66 -3.56
C ASP A 153 13.96 -4.42 -2.66
N GLU A 154 14.27 -3.17 -2.32
CA GLU A 154 15.36 -2.85 -1.37
C GLU A 154 15.15 -3.54 -0.01
N ILE A 155 13.92 -3.51 0.52
CA ILE A 155 13.58 -4.23 1.76
C ILE A 155 13.80 -5.73 1.57
N ARG A 156 13.41 -6.32 0.44
CA ARG A 156 13.62 -7.75 0.15
C ARG A 156 15.09 -8.12 0.05
N GLU A 157 15.91 -7.28 -0.57
CA GLU A 157 17.36 -7.48 -0.67
C GLU A 157 18.03 -7.44 0.70
N GLU A 158 17.74 -6.42 1.52
CA GLU A 158 18.25 -6.31 2.89
C GLU A 158 17.81 -7.52 3.74
N MET A 159 16.54 -7.93 3.64
CA MET A 159 16.05 -9.12 4.34
C MET A 159 16.77 -10.41 3.91
N HIS A 160 17.13 -10.54 2.62
CA HIS A 160 17.86 -11.69 2.11
C HIS A 160 19.29 -11.77 2.69
N ILE A 161 19.90 -10.64 3.01
CA ILE A 161 21.20 -10.61 3.70
C ILE A 161 21.07 -11.20 5.11
N TYR A 162 20.01 -10.88 5.85
CA TYR A 162 19.82 -11.35 7.23
C TYR A 162 19.29 -12.78 7.35
N MET A 163 18.61 -13.33 6.34
CA MET A 163 18.11 -14.72 6.38
C MET A 163 19.13 -15.78 5.95
N TYR A 164 20.23 -15.38 5.30
CA TYR A 164 21.24 -16.30 4.76
C TYR A 164 22.66 -16.05 5.31
N VAL A 165 22.77 -15.25 6.38
CA VAL A 165 23.97 -15.10 7.23
C VAL A 165 23.73 -15.83 8.54
#